data_AF-T1BG28-F1
#
_entry.id   AF-T1BG28-F1
#
_cell.length_a   1.000
_cell.length_b   1.000
_cell.length_c   1.000
_cell.angle_alpha   90.00
_cell.angle_beta   90.00
_cell.angle_gamma   90.00
#
_symmetry.space_group_name_H-M   'P 1'
#
loop_
_entity.id
_entity.type
_entity.pdbx_description
1 polymer ?
#
loop_
_entity_poly.entity_id
_entity_poly.type
_entity_poly.pdbx_seq_one_letter_code
_entity_poly.pdbx_strand_id
1 'polypeptide(L)'
;MSAPDDAAPRGAEPACTLDAELCAPRSSLRAALHPLDTPPQPPGWNHADLVDVLGDVALTPAAVLVPLCARASGLNVLFTRRVSGLRQHAGQVSFPG
;
A
#
# COMPACT_ATOMS: atom_id res chain seq x y z
N MET A 1 16.78 28.05 25.51
CA MET A 1 15.61 28.09 24.61
C MET A 1 16.14 28.15 23.19
N SER A 2 16.54 26.99 22.66
CA SER A 2 17.12 26.90 21.31
C SER A 2 15.99 26.82 20.29
N ALA A 3 16.06 27.67 19.27
CA ALA A 3 15.17 27.62 18.13
C ALA A 3 15.28 26.26 17.41
N PRO A 4 14.21 25.73 16.80
CA PRO A 4 14.34 24.60 15.90
C PRO A 4 15.04 25.05 14.61
N ASP A 5 15.92 24.18 14.16
CA ASP A 5 16.70 24.21 12.93
C ASP A 5 15.77 24.48 11.71
N ASP A 6 16.04 25.59 11.01
CA ASP A 6 15.35 25.99 9.80
C ASP A 6 15.80 25.05 8.68
N ALA A 7 15.00 24.00 8.43
CA ALA A 7 15.28 23.00 7.42
C ALA A 7 15.26 23.66 6.04
N ALA A 8 16.45 24.06 5.58
CA ALA A 8 16.71 24.52 4.23
C ALA A 8 16.01 23.61 3.20
N PRO A 9 15.46 24.16 2.11
CA PRO A 9 14.86 23.36 1.06
C PRO A 9 15.93 22.42 0.49
N ARG A 10 15.79 21.12 0.79
CA ARG A 10 16.60 20.07 0.17
C ARG A 10 16.52 20.30 -1.34
N GLY A 11 17.68 20.46 -1.98
CA GLY A 11 17.79 20.64 -3.42
C GLY A 11 16.95 19.60 -4.16
N ALA A 12 16.41 19.99 -5.30
CA ALA A 12 15.56 19.13 -6.13
C ALA A 12 16.38 17.93 -6.66
N GLU A 13 16.47 16.89 -5.84
CA GLU A 13 16.84 15.54 -6.27
C GLU A 13 15.86 15.12 -7.39
N PRO A 14 16.34 14.45 -8.46
CA PRO A 14 15.47 14.06 -9.56
C PRO A 14 14.33 13.21 -9.00
N ALA A 15 13.09 13.63 -9.26
CA ALA A 15 11.93 12.88 -8.84
C ALA A 15 12.00 11.48 -9.48
N CYS A 16 12.23 10.47 -8.66
CA CYS A 16 12.04 9.07 -9.02
C CYS A 16 10.64 8.95 -9.66
N THR A 17 10.57 8.31 -10.83
CA THR A 17 9.31 8.08 -11.54
C THR A 17 8.82 6.67 -11.26
N LEU A 18 7.50 6.51 -11.11
CA LEU A 18 6.90 5.22 -10.80
C LEU A 18 7.24 4.16 -11.85
N ASP A 19 7.19 4.54 -13.13
CA ASP A 19 7.46 3.63 -14.24
C ASP A 19 8.92 3.15 -14.26
N ALA A 20 9.88 4.02 -13.93
CA ALA A 20 11.29 3.63 -13.87
C ALA A 20 11.54 2.58 -12.77
N GLU A 21 10.93 2.74 -11.59
CA GLU A 21 11.03 1.77 -10.49
C GLU A 21 10.33 0.44 -10.79
N LEU A 22 9.17 0.50 -11.46
CA LEU A 22 8.41 -0.69 -11.85
C LEU A 22 9.07 -1.46 -13.00
N CYS A 23 9.84 -0.79 -13.86
CA CYS A 23 10.60 -1.42 -14.93
C CYS A 23 12.00 -1.88 -14.50
N ALA A 24 12.43 -1.58 -13.26
CA ALA A 24 13.72 -2.02 -12.76
C ALA A 24 13.83 -3.56 -12.78
N PRO A 25 14.97 -4.14 -13.19
CA PRO A 25 15.13 -5.60 -13.38
C PRO A 25 14.85 -6.48 -12.16
N ARG A 26 14.80 -5.88 -10.95
CA ARG A 26 14.54 -6.56 -9.68
C ARG A 26 13.13 -6.33 -9.14
N SER A 27 12.23 -5.70 -9.90
CA SER A 27 10.94 -5.25 -9.38
C SER A 27 9.90 -6.38 -9.36
N SER A 28 9.93 -7.22 -8.31
CA SER A 28 8.88 -8.22 -8.04
C SER A 28 7.50 -7.60 -7.82
N LEU A 29 7.44 -6.29 -7.55
CA LEU A 29 6.20 -5.54 -7.33
C LEU A 29 5.28 -5.54 -8.54
N ARG A 30 5.83 -5.48 -9.76
CA ARG A 30 5.02 -5.49 -10.99
C ARG A 30 4.29 -6.81 -11.19
N ALA A 31 4.84 -7.92 -10.70
CA ALA A 31 4.19 -9.22 -10.75
C ALA A 31 3.17 -9.41 -9.61
N ALA A 32 3.31 -8.66 -8.51
CA ALA A 32 2.48 -8.81 -7.31
C ALA A 32 1.24 -7.91 -7.31
N LEU A 33 1.23 -6.84 -8.11
CA LEU A 33 0.15 -5.84 -8.11
C LEU A 33 -0.71 -5.96 -9.36
N HIS A 34 -2.02 -5.80 -9.16
CA HIS A 34 -2.98 -5.68 -10.25
C HIS A 34 -3.13 -4.20 -10.66
N PRO A 35 -3.35 -3.92 -11.96
CA PRO A 35 -3.80 -2.60 -12.42
C PRO A 35 -5.07 -2.14 -11.72
N LEU A 36 -5.27 -0.82 -11.60
CA LEU A 36 -6.42 -0.23 -10.88
C LEU A 36 -7.78 -0.58 -11.51
N ASP A 37 -7.80 -0.81 -12.81
CA ASP A 37 -9.00 -1.17 -13.58
C ASP A 37 -9.27 -2.69 -13.57
N THR A 38 -8.38 -3.47 -12.95
CA THR A 38 -8.44 -4.94 -12.92
C THR A 38 -8.42 -5.42 -11.47
N PRO A 39 -9.52 -5.28 -10.71
CA PRO A 39 -9.56 -5.69 -9.31
C PRO A 39 -9.33 -7.21 -9.16
N PRO A 40 -8.66 -7.65 -8.09
CA PRO A 40 -8.39 -9.07 -7.87
C PRO A 40 -9.70 -9.85 -7.74
N GLN A 41 -9.74 -11.03 -8.36
CA GLN A 41 -10.89 -11.93 -8.30
C GLN A 41 -10.61 -13.10 -7.36
N PRO A 42 -11.63 -13.65 -6.66
CA PRO A 42 -11.48 -14.91 -5.94
C PRO A 42 -11.22 -16.09 -6.90
N PRO A 43 -10.55 -17.15 -6.43
CA PRO A 43 -9.85 -17.23 -5.14
C PRO A 43 -8.56 -16.41 -5.15
N GLY A 44 -8.20 -15.82 -4.00
CA GLY A 44 -6.92 -15.13 -3.86
C GLY A 44 -5.73 -16.09 -4.03
N TRP A 45 -4.57 -15.56 -4.40
CA TRP A 45 -3.36 -16.35 -4.68
C TRP A 45 -2.93 -17.25 -3.51
N ASN A 46 -3.22 -16.85 -2.27
CA ASN A 46 -2.92 -17.57 -1.04
C ASN A 46 -4.12 -18.34 -0.46
N HIS A 47 -5.20 -18.51 -1.23
CA HIS A 47 -6.41 -19.15 -0.73
C HIS A 47 -6.16 -20.59 -0.26
N ALA A 48 -5.36 -21.35 -1.02
CA ALA A 48 -5.01 -22.72 -0.67
C ALA A 48 -4.27 -22.82 0.68
N ASP A 49 -3.40 -21.85 0.98
CA ASP A 49 -2.64 -21.81 2.23
C ASP A 49 -3.50 -21.37 3.44
N LEU A 50 -4.60 -20.65 3.18
CA LEU A 50 -5.47 -20.08 4.21
C LEU A 50 -6.77 -20.85 4.43
N VAL A 51 -7.08 -21.85 3.61
CA VAL A 51 -8.37 -22.55 3.65
C VAL A 51 -8.68 -23.12 5.04
N ASP A 52 -7.69 -23.68 5.72
CA ASP A 52 -7.84 -24.26 7.05
C ASP A 52 -8.09 -23.20 8.15
N VAL A 53 -7.64 -21.96 7.95
CA VAL A 53 -7.81 -20.85 8.90
C VAL A 53 -9.15 -20.14 8.70
N LEU A 54 -9.65 -20.09 7.47
CA LEU A 54 -10.90 -19.41 7.11
C LEU A 54 -12.14 -20.17 7.63
N GLY A 55 -12.07 -21.49 7.69
CA GLY A 55 -13.18 -22.36 8.10
C GLY A 55 -14.40 -22.30 7.16
N ASP A 56 -15.51 -22.93 7.55
CA ASP A 56 -16.75 -23.02 6.75
C ASP A 56 -17.67 -21.79 6.89
N VAL A 57 -17.10 -20.60 7.09
CA VAL A 57 -17.86 -19.37 7.29
C VAL A 57 -18.10 -18.67 5.95
N ALA A 58 -19.32 -18.18 5.73
CA ALA A 58 -19.61 -17.36 4.56
C ALA A 58 -18.79 -16.06 4.60
N LEU A 59 -17.82 -15.94 3.68
CA LEU A 59 -16.94 -14.78 3.58
C LEU A 59 -17.63 -13.62 2.85
N THR A 60 -17.38 -12.40 3.31
CA THR A 60 -17.79 -11.19 2.59
C THR A 60 -16.66 -10.76 1.65
N PRO A 61 -16.91 -10.57 0.35
CA PRO A 61 -15.91 -10.03 -0.57
C PRO A 61 -15.39 -8.68 -0.09
N ALA A 62 -14.07 -8.54 -0.03
CA ALA A 62 -13.39 -7.30 0.33
C ALA A 62 -12.08 -7.19 -0.46
N ALA A 63 -11.71 -5.96 -0.80
CA ALA A 63 -10.45 -5.64 -1.45
C ALA A 63 -9.91 -4.31 -0.91
N VAL A 64 -8.59 -4.15 -0.93
CA VAL A 64 -7.91 -2.91 -0.57
C VAL A 64 -7.04 -2.43 -1.73
N LEU A 65 -6.86 -1.12 -1.81
CA LEU A 65 -5.89 -0.51 -2.70
C LEU A 65 -4.50 -0.54 -2.05
N VAL A 66 -3.49 -0.99 -2.79
CA VAL A 66 -2.07 -0.87 -2.39
C VAL A 66 -1.42 0.22 -3.27
N PRO A 67 -1.46 1.49 -2.84
CA PRO A 67 -1.00 2.60 -3.67
C PRO A 67 0.53 2.73 -3.63
N LEU A 68 1.15 2.66 -4.81
CA LEU A 68 2.56 2.97 -5.00
C LEU A 68 2.75 4.44 -5.39
N CYS A 69 3.59 5.16 -4.65
CA CYS A 69 3.86 6.58 -4.83
C CYS A 69 5.35 6.82 -4.96
N ALA A 70 5.80 7.33 -6.11
CA ALA A 70 7.18 7.74 -6.27
C ALA A 70 7.44 9.08 -5.55
N ARG A 71 8.54 9.16 -4.81
CA ARG A 71 8.99 10.33 -4.05
C ARG A 71 10.50 10.51 -4.28
N ALA A 72 11.04 11.65 -3.86
CA ALA A 72 12.50 11.87 -3.90
C ALA A 72 13.28 10.78 -3.13
N SER A 73 12.69 10.19 -2.10
CA SER A 73 13.29 9.07 -1.33
C SER A 73 13.09 7.69 -1.98
N GLY A 74 12.52 7.62 -3.18
CA GLY A 74 12.22 6.38 -3.91
C GLY A 74 10.74 6.00 -3.88
N LEU A 75 10.46 4.72 -4.13
CA LEU A 75 9.11 4.18 -4.16
C LEU A 75 8.53 3.96 -2.75
N ASN A 76 7.36 4.52 -2.49
CA ASN A 76 6.70 4.47 -1.19
C ASN A 76 5.28 3.91 -1.31
N VAL A 77 4.74 3.45 -0.18
CA VAL A 77 3.36 2.97 -0.06
C VAL A 77 2.56 3.93 0.80
N LEU A 78 1.37 4.32 0.33
CA LEU A 78 0.45 5.14 1.12
C LEU A 78 -0.46 4.28 1.99
N PHE A 79 -0.57 4.68 3.26
CA PHE A 79 -1.52 4.14 4.22
C PHE A 79 -2.49 5.21 4.69
N THR A 80 -3.63 4.77 5.21
CA THR A 80 -4.61 5.62 5.89
C THR A 80 -4.58 5.35 7.39
N ARG A 81 -5.03 6.32 8.18
CA ARG A 81 -5.35 6.11 9.60
C ARG A 81 -6.86 6.17 9.75
N ARG A 82 -7.47 5.08 10.21
CA ARG A 82 -8.93 5.01 10.42
C ARG A 82 -9.37 5.98 11.51
N VAL A 83 -10.51 6.64 11.32
CA VAL A 83 -11.07 7.57 12.31
C VAL A 83 -11.27 6.84 13.64
N SER A 84 -10.93 7.50 14.75
CA SER A 84 -10.94 6.92 16.10
C SER A 84 -12.33 6.51 16.60
N GLY A 85 -13.40 7.04 16.01
CA GLY A 85 -14.79 6.72 16.36
C GLY A 85 -15.36 5.48 15.68
N LEU A 86 -14.58 4.74 14.88
CA LEU A 86 -15.10 3.57 14.16
C LEU A 86 -15.33 2.38 15.10
N ARG A 87 -16.46 1.70 14.90
CA ARG A 87 -16.84 0.50 15.68
C ARG A 87 -15.85 -0.65 15.50
N GLN A 88 -15.13 -0.67 14.38
CA GLN A 88 -14.11 -1.66 14.05
C GLN A 88 -12.82 -0.97 13.60
N HIS A 89 -11.69 -1.44 14.14
CA HIS A 89 -10.34 -1.04 13.75
C HIS A 89 -10.04 0.48 13.90
N ALA A 90 -10.70 1.16 14.85
CA ALA A 90 -10.47 2.58 15.12
C ALA A 90 -8.99 2.90 15.37
N GLY A 91 -8.50 3.98 14.74
CA GLY A 91 -7.13 4.46 14.91
C GLY A 91 -6.04 3.58 14.26
N GLN A 92 -6.38 2.42 13.72
CA GLN A 92 -5.41 1.54 13.06
C GLN A 92 -4.93 2.17 11.74
N VAL A 93 -3.67 1.91 11.41
CA VAL A 93 -3.09 2.21 10.11
C VAL A 93 -3.44 1.06 9.17
N SER A 94 -4.09 1.37 8.06
CA SER A 94 -4.55 0.36 7.09
C SER A 94 -4.35 0.83 5.65
N PHE A 95 -4.34 -0.13 4.73
CA PHE A 95 -4.56 0.19 3.33
C PHE A 95 -5.92 0.88 3.14
N PRO A 96 -6.07 1.76 2.13
CA PRO A 96 -7.37 2.25 1.72
C PRO A 96 -8.26 1.11 1.21
N GLY A 97 -9.46 0.99 1.75
CA GLY A 97 -10.42 -0.08 1.44
C GLY A 97 -11.19 -0.52 2.68
#